data_AF-A0AA50R6R9-F1
#
_entry.id   AF-A0AA50R6R9-F1
#
_cell.length_a   1.000
_cell.length_b   1.000
_cell.length_c   1.000
_cell.angle_alpha   90.00
_cell.angle_beta   90.00
_cell.angle_gamma   90.00
#
_symmetry.space_group_name_H-M   'P 1'
#
loop_
_entity.id
_entity.type
_entity.pdbx_description
1 polymer ?
#
loop_
_entity_poly.entity_id
_entity_poly.type
_entity_poly.pdbx_seq_one_letter_code
_entity_poly.pdbx_strand_id
1 'polypeptide(L)'
;REWYSYHFPELISIVPENHLYSKCAEFIKDRKSLSEQSLEPLTEILGDSEKAQAILDASKMSMGMDISPVDLINIQMFAARVIGLSNYR
;
A
#
# COMPACT_ATOMS: atom_id res chain seq x y z
N ARG A 1 7.58 4.68 -3.19
CA ARG A 1 6.49 5.09 -4.12
C ARG A 1 6.70 4.47 -5.49
N GLU A 2 7.68 4.92 -6.28
CA GLU A 2 7.91 4.42 -7.65
C GLU A 2 8.10 2.90 -7.74
N TRP A 3 8.92 2.30 -6.87
CA TRP A 3 9.15 0.85 -6.90
C TRP A 3 7.86 0.03 -6.66
N TYR A 4 7.07 0.43 -5.66
CA TYR A 4 5.81 -0.25 -5.35
C TYR A 4 4.72 0.02 -6.39
N SER A 5 4.76 1.18 -7.06
CA SER A 5 3.86 1.49 -8.17
C SER A 5 4.03 0.56 -9.38
N TYR A 6 5.16 -0.13 -9.56
CA TYR A 6 5.26 -1.18 -10.58
C TYR A 6 4.42 -2.42 -10.24
N HIS A 7 4.25 -2.70 -8.94
CA HIS A 7 3.44 -3.81 -8.45
C HIS A 7 1.97 -3.44 -8.30
N PHE A 8 1.69 -2.23 -7.83
CA PHE A 8 0.35 -1.73 -7.61
C PHE A 8 0.24 -0.25 -8.03
N PRO A 9 0.18 0.03 -9.36
CA PRO A 9 0.20 1.40 -9.87
C PRO A 9 -1.01 2.22 -9.43
N GLU A 10 -2.18 1.60 -9.31
CA GLU A 10 -3.44 2.27 -9.01
C GLU A 10 -3.45 2.89 -7.59
N LEU A 11 -2.68 2.33 -6.65
CA LEU A 11 -2.58 2.82 -5.28
C LEU A 11 -2.13 4.29 -5.21
N ILE A 12 -1.29 4.74 -6.16
CA ILE A 12 -0.79 6.13 -6.17
C ILE A 12 -1.89 7.14 -6.49
N SER A 13 -2.90 6.72 -7.26
CA SER A 13 -4.03 7.56 -7.62
C SER A 13 -5.05 7.65 -6.49
N ILE A 14 -5.19 6.58 -5.70
CA ILE A 14 -6.12 6.53 -4.57
C ILE A 14 -5.51 7.24 -3.35
N VAL A 15 -4.20 7.06 -3.11
CA VAL A 15 -3.47 7.61 -1.97
C VAL A 15 -2.33 8.50 -2.47
N PRO A 16 -2.59 9.80 -2.74
CA PRO A 16 -1.57 10.72 -3.22
C PRO A 16 -0.54 11.10 -2.15
N GLU A 17 -0.90 10.98 -0.88
CA GLU A 17 -0.08 11.35 0.27
C GLU A 17 1.03 10.32 0.52
N ASN A 18 2.29 10.77 0.49
CA ASN A 18 3.46 9.88 0.61
C ASN A 18 3.50 9.09 1.93
N HIS A 19 3.07 9.71 3.02
CA HIS A 19 3.09 9.07 4.34
C HIS A 19 2.06 7.94 4.42
N LEU A 20 0.80 8.23 4.07
CA LEU A 20 -0.26 7.22 4.02
C LEU A 20 0.06 6.14 2.98
N TYR A 21 0.57 6.50 1.81
CA TYR A 21 1.00 5.55 0.79
C TYR A 21 2.03 4.56 1.34
N SER A 22 3.00 5.05 2.12
CA SER A 22 4.04 4.19 2.70
C SER A 22 3.45 3.23 3.74
N LYS A 23 2.51 3.70 4.58
CA LYS A 23 1.78 2.85 5.54
C LYS A 23 0.92 1.80 4.83
N CYS A 24 0.20 2.18 3.78
CA CYS A 24 -0.58 1.26 2.97
C CYS A 24 0.33 0.22 2.30
N ALA A 25 1.43 0.62 1.68
CA ALA A 25 2.35 -0.32 1.05
C ALA A 25 2.98 -1.31 2.04
N GLU A 26 3.31 -0.85 3.26
CA GLU A 26 3.80 -1.71 4.35
C GLU A 26 2.73 -2.72 4.80
N PHE A 27 1.48 -2.29 4.92
CA PHE A 27 0.35 -3.14 5.34
C PHE A 27 -0.10 -4.13 4.25
N ILE A 28 -0.31 -3.65 3.03
CA ILE A 28 -0.84 -4.41 1.88
C ILE A 28 0.15 -5.50 1.48
N LYS A 29 1.45 -5.19 1.47
CA LYS A 29 2.50 -6.10 1.00
C LYS A 29 2.24 -6.54 -0.45
N ASP A 30 1.70 -7.73 -0.65
CA ASP A 30 1.29 -8.23 -1.96
C ASP A 30 -0.20 -7.89 -2.19
N ARG A 31 -0.51 -7.25 -3.30
CA ARG A 31 -1.90 -6.94 -3.70
C ARG A 31 -2.80 -8.17 -3.72
N LYS A 32 -2.26 -9.37 -3.97
CA LYS A 32 -3.00 -10.64 -3.97
C LYS A 32 -3.43 -11.10 -2.58
N SER A 33 -2.80 -10.58 -1.53
CA SER A 33 -3.14 -10.89 -0.14
C SER A 33 -4.31 -10.07 0.40
N LEU A 34 -4.78 -9.08 -0.36
CA LEU A 34 -5.91 -8.24 0.03
C LEU A 34 -7.23 -9.01 -0.01
N SER A 35 -8.00 -8.86 1.07
CA SER A 35 -9.35 -9.42 1.22
C SER A 35 -10.24 -8.44 1.96
N GLU A 36 -11.51 -8.78 2.17
CA GLU A 36 -12.45 -7.96 2.95
C GLU A 36 -11.96 -7.72 4.39
N GLN A 37 -11.17 -8.64 4.96
CA GLN A 37 -10.55 -8.48 6.28
C GLN A 37 -9.50 -7.36 6.30
N SER A 38 -8.98 -6.96 5.14
CA SER A 38 -8.04 -5.87 5.00
C SER A 38 -8.72 -4.49 4.99
N LEU A 39 -10.05 -4.42 4.86
CA LEU A 39 -10.79 -3.15 4.76
C LEU A 39 -10.77 -2.37 6.07
N GLU A 40 -11.00 -3.02 7.22
CA GLU A 40 -10.95 -2.40 8.54
C GLU A 40 -9.59 -1.73 8.79
N PRO A 41 -8.46 -2.45 8.73
CA PRO A 41 -7.14 -1.85 8.98
C PRO A 41 -6.74 -0.82 7.93
N LEU A 42 -7.14 -0.98 6.65
CA LEU A 42 -6.94 0.08 5.65
C LEU A 42 -7.74 1.34 5.97
N THR A 43 -8.96 1.20 6.48
CA THR A 43 -9.80 2.32 6.91
C THR A 43 -9.19 3.01 8.11
N GLU A 44 -8.63 2.28 9.08
CA GLU A 44 -7.90 2.87 10.22
C GLU A 44 -6.66 3.66 9.77
N ILE A 45 -5.92 3.17 8.78
CA ILE A 45 -4.74 3.86 8.23
C ILE A 45 -5.13 5.13 7.46
N LEU A 46 -6.18 5.04 6.63
CA LEU A 46 -6.57 6.10 5.70
C LEU A 46 -7.58 7.09 6.30
N GLY A 47 -8.28 6.71 7.37
CA GLY A 47 -9.41 7.44 7.93
C GLY A 47 -10.64 7.47 7.01
N ASP A 48 -10.67 6.65 5.96
CA ASP A 48 -11.63 6.76 4.86
C ASP A 48 -11.97 5.37 4.31
N SER A 49 -13.22 4.94 4.56
CA SER A 49 -13.71 3.63 4.14
C SER A 49 -13.94 3.54 2.64
N GLU A 50 -14.25 4.65 1.96
CA GLU A 50 -14.42 4.66 0.51
C GLU A 50 -13.08 4.42 -0.19
N LYS A 51 -12.00 5.04 0.31
CA LYS A 51 -10.64 4.78 -0.20
C LYS A 51 -10.19 3.35 0.08
N ALA A 52 -10.48 2.81 1.27
CA ALA A 52 -10.15 1.42 1.59
C ALA A 52 -10.83 0.44 0.63
N GLN A 53 -12.11 0.66 0.34
CA GLN A 53 -12.87 -0.13 -0.63
C GLN A 53 -12.29 0.02 -2.04
N ALA A 54 -11.98 1.26 -2.47
CA ALA A 54 -11.36 1.52 -3.76
C ALA A 54 -10.02 0.79 -3.93
N ILE A 55 -9.21 0.66 -2.87
CA ILE A 55 -7.95 -0.11 -2.90
C ILE A 55 -8.22 -1.59 -3.10
N LEU A 56 -9.22 -2.15 -2.42
CA LEU A 56 -9.58 -3.57 -2.57
C LEU A 56 -10.11 -3.88 -3.98
N ASP A 57 -10.91 -2.99 -4.55
CA ASP A 57 -11.42 -3.17 -5.90
C ASP A 57 -10.31 -2.95 -6.95
N ALA A 58 -9.44 -1.95 -6.72
CA ALA A 58 -8.27 -1.74 -7.56
C ALA A 58 -7.29 -2.91 -7.50
N SER A 59 -7.12 -3.60 -6.36
CA SER A 59 -6.20 -4.74 -6.27
C SER A 59 -6.65 -5.93 -7.14
N LYS A 60 -7.97 -6.15 -7.22
CA LYS A 60 -8.60 -7.16 -8.10
C LYS A 60 -8.48 -6.82 -9.58
N MET A 61 -8.52 -5.53 -9.92
CA MET A 61 -8.45 -5.02 -11.30
C MET A 61 -7.04 -4.57 -11.71
N SER A 62 -6.05 -4.69 -10.81
CA SER A 62 -4.73 -4.09 -11.00
C SER A 62 -3.98 -4.73 -12.15
N MET A 63 -3.39 -3.88 -12.99
CA MET A 63 -2.51 -4.25 -14.10
C MET A 63 -1.04 -4.29 -13.69
N GLY A 64 -0.74 -4.13 -12.39
CA GLY A 64 0.62 -4.16 -11.87
C GLY A 64 1.25 -5.56 -11.93
N MET A 65 2.57 -5.58 -12.03
CA MET A 65 3.33 -6.83 -12.16
C MET A 65 3.44 -7.56 -10.82
N ASP A 66 3.63 -8.87 -10.88
CA ASP A 66 3.95 -9.66 -9.70
C ASP A 66 5.27 -9.18 -9.09
N ILE A 67 5.29 -9.03 -7.76
CA ILE A 67 6.48 -8.61 -7.03
C ILE A 67 7.22 -9.84 -6.50
N SER A 68 8.55 -9.85 -6.61
CA SER A 68 9.33 -10.91 -6.01
C SER A 68 9.34 -10.78 -4.47
N PRO A 69 9.43 -11.89 -3.72
CA PRO A 69 9.51 -11.83 -2.26
C PRO A 69 10.72 -11.00 -1.76
N VAL A 70 11.83 -11.02 -2.49
CA VAL A 70 13.03 -10.25 -2.16
C VAL A 70 12.78 -8.75 -2.33
N ASP A 71 12.15 -8.35 -3.43
CA ASP A 71 11.79 -6.94 -3.66
C ASP A 71 10.78 -6.46 -2.64
N LEU A 72 9.80 -7.32 -2.29
CA LEU A 72 8.81 -7.00 -1.28
C LEU A 72 9.45 -6.74 0.09
N ILE A 73 10.42 -7.56 0.50
CA ILE A 73 11.19 -7.37 1.74
C ILE A 73 11.95 -6.04 1.71
N ASN A 74 12.58 -5.71 0.58
CA ASN A 74 13.30 -4.44 0.42
C ASN A 74 12.37 -3.23 0.50
N ILE A 75 11.21 -3.31 -0.15
CA ILE A 75 10.20 -2.25 -0.11
C ILE A 75 9.66 -2.07 1.32
N GLN A 76 9.40 -3.15 2.05
CA GLN A 76 8.94 -3.09 3.43
C GLN A 76 9.98 -2.44 4.34
N MET A 77 11.24 -2.86 4.27
CA MET A 77 12.33 -2.25 5.03
C MET A 77 12.44 -0.74 4.74
N PHE A 78 12.27 -0.35 3.48
CA PHE A 78 12.29 1.05 3.08
C PHE A 78 11.08 1.82 3.60
N ALA A 79 9.87 1.26 3.49
CA ALA A 79 8.63 1.86 3.98
C ALA A 79 8.68 2.09 5.50
N ALA A 80 9.08 1.08 6.27
CA ALA A 80 9.25 1.16 7.72
C ALA A 80 10.22 2.29 8.11
N ARG A 81 11.34 2.44 7.39
CA ARG A 81 12.30 3.51 7.64
C ARG A 81 11.73 4.90 7.33
N VAL A 82 10.96 5.04 6.25
CA VAL A 82 10.29 6.30 5.89
C VAL A 82 9.23 6.67 6.93
N ILE A 83 8.46 5.69 7.42
CA ILE A 83 7.46 5.91 8.46
C ILE A 83 8.13 6.32 9.78
N GLY A 84 9.21 5.64 10.16
CA GLY A 84 10.01 6.00 11.35
C GLY A 84 10.56 7.43 11.28
N LEU A 85 11.06 7.86 10.11
CA LEU A 85 11.50 9.24 9.90
C LEU A 85 10.35 10.26 9.93
N SER A 86 9.15 9.85 9.50
CA SER A 86 7.96 10.71 9.50
C SER A 86 7.41 10.92 10.91
N ASN A 87 7.48 9.91 11.77
CA ASN A 87 7.00 9.99 13.17
C ASN A 87 7.97 10.77 14.08
N TYR A 88 9.22 10.98 13.66
CA TYR A 88 10.20 11.77 14.39
C TYR A 88 10.08 13.28 14.13
N ARG A 89 9.21 13.69 13.20
CA ARG A 89 8.99 15.09 12.80
C ARG A 89 7.82 15.73 13.51
#